data_AF-A0A164NJX0-F1
#
_entry.id   AF-A0A164NJX0-F1
#
_cell.length_a   1.000
_cell.length_b   1.000
_cell.length_c   1.000
_cell.angle_alpha   90.00
_cell.angle_beta   90.00
_cell.angle_gamma   90.00
#
_symmetry.space_group_name_H-M   'P 1'
#
loop_
_entity.id
_entity.type
_entity.pdbx_description
1 polymer ?
#
loop_
_entity_poly.entity_id
_entity_poly.type
_entity_poly.pdbx_seq_one_letter_code
_entity_poly.pdbx_strand_id
1 'polypeptide(L)'
;MIASVETTVIASSAPTVTLTRPTPPKSIVQNPTRLVYRGALSLPDSDLALDGISFTTSSASLLSSPLPLALESQRKRSLPLIGAVDISSLKGRLDHENAVRMFIHPQAKLSMSFFEATLCTTKLRSSDGVTEMGVRIGLGDSHTVNDSDVIIYGRLSDHQSSVIQLYLAQIKPLLRPAQKQINRPPRPDDPTPRLPPLLLPHTKGSPGRRGMKRVRSDSSAMHEKEVARKKAKGRVVLDDIPKLDIKGKSKAIPGTGVFKVPEGPAVRLSDPPLESVERPNKELVRNVTRKSLASRGVTKAHPEFEELQGWIYRGTLFAFRAKIKLKPLAPDEVGIIVERHTSMYAD
;
A
#
# COMPACT_ATOMS: atom_id res chain seq x y z
N MET A 1 -20.85 -45.60 17.39
CA MET A 1 -20.50 -46.32 16.14
C MET A 1 -19.00 -46.21 15.97
N ILE A 2 -18.29 -47.33 16.10
CA ILE A 2 -16.84 -47.43 16.02
C ILE A 2 -16.48 -47.68 14.55
N ALA A 3 -15.72 -46.78 13.92
CA ALA A 3 -15.26 -46.95 12.55
C ALA A 3 -13.85 -47.56 12.56
N SER A 4 -13.74 -48.76 12.00
CA SER A 4 -12.47 -49.46 11.78
C SER A 4 -11.70 -48.82 10.62
N VAL A 5 -10.39 -48.63 10.80
CA VAL A 5 -9.46 -48.15 9.77
C VAL A 5 -8.68 -49.36 9.24
N GLU A 6 -8.92 -49.71 7.97
CA GLU A 6 -8.11 -50.70 7.26
C GLU A 6 -6.80 -50.06 6.78
N THR A 7 -5.67 -50.69 7.10
CA THR A 7 -4.32 -50.28 6.70
C THR A 7 -3.83 -51.23 5.61
N THR A 8 -3.76 -50.74 4.37
CA THR A 8 -3.18 -51.49 3.24
C THR A 8 -1.68 -51.23 3.16
N VAL A 9 -0.87 -52.26 3.39
CA VAL A 9 0.59 -52.22 3.25
C VAL A 9 0.95 -52.50 1.79
N ILE A 10 1.58 -51.54 1.11
CA ILE A 10 2.12 -51.72 -0.26
C ILE A 10 3.60 -52.08 -0.15
N ALA A 11 3.96 -53.22 -0.72
CA ALA A 11 5.31 -53.76 -0.76
C ALA A 11 6.27 -52.90 -1.60
N SER A 12 7.48 -52.75 -1.08
CA SER A 12 8.62 -52.06 -1.69
C SER A 12 9.12 -52.80 -2.94
N SER A 13 9.09 -52.13 -4.10
CA SER A 13 9.78 -52.57 -5.32
C SER A 13 10.89 -51.59 -5.71
N ALA A 14 11.95 -52.15 -6.32
CA ALA A 14 13.27 -51.55 -6.55
C ALA A 14 13.27 -50.25 -7.40
N PRO A 15 14.30 -49.39 -7.28
CA PRO A 15 14.36 -48.12 -7.99
C PRO A 15 14.65 -48.30 -9.49
N THR A 16 13.63 -48.16 -10.32
CA THR A 16 13.76 -48.03 -11.78
C THR A 16 14.07 -46.59 -12.15
N VAL A 17 15.29 -46.34 -12.65
CA VAL A 17 15.72 -45.03 -13.17
C VAL A 17 14.92 -44.72 -14.44
N THR A 18 13.91 -43.88 -14.31
CA THR A 18 13.04 -43.46 -15.42
C THR A 18 13.55 -42.16 -16.02
N LEU A 19 13.98 -42.22 -17.28
CA LEU A 19 14.46 -41.10 -18.08
C LEU A 19 13.37 -39.99 -18.15
N THR A 20 13.72 -38.76 -17.76
CA THR A 20 12.80 -37.64 -17.63
C THR A 20 12.19 -37.25 -18.98
N ARG A 21 10.85 -37.36 -19.10
CA ARG A 21 10.09 -36.80 -20.22
C ARG A 21 10.22 -35.27 -20.26
N PRO A 22 10.25 -34.64 -21.44
CA PRO A 22 10.30 -33.19 -21.59
C PRO A 22 9.10 -32.53 -20.91
N THR A 23 9.37 -31.42 -20.23
CA THR A 23 8.42 -30.67 -19.40
C THR A 23 7.21 -30.23 -20.24
N PRO A 24 5.97 -30.57 -19.85
CA PRO A 24 4.79 -30.11 -20.56
C PRO A 24 4.70 -28.57 -20.54
N PRO A 25 4.15 -27.94 -21.59
CA PRO A 25 4.02 -26.49 -21.67
C PRO A 25 3.18 -25.99 -20.48
N LYS A 26 3.74 -25.01 -19.75
CA LYS A 26 3.09 -24.38 -18.60
C LYS A 26 1.71 -23.86 -19.02
N SER A 27 0.65 -24.40 -18.42
CA SER A 27 -0.70 -23.87 -18.59
C SER A 27 -0.70 -22.41 -18.14
N ILE A 28 -1.01 -21.54 -19.10
CA ILE A 28 -1.30 -20.14 -18.87
C ILE A 28 -2.62 -20.09 -18.07
N VAL A 29 -2.75 -19.11 -17.18
CA VAL A 29 -3.93 -18.82 -16.33
C VAL A 29 -3.96 -19.51 -14.97
N GLN A 30 -3.03 -19.16 -14.07
CA GLN A 30 -3.37 -18.94 -12.66
C GLN A 30 -2.58 -17.72 -12.17
N ASN A 31 -3.24 -16.79 -11.48
CA ASN A 31 -2.57 -15.64 -10.87
C ASN A 31 -1.32 -16.14 -10.13
N PRO A 32 -0.11 -15.62 -10.44
CA PRO A 32 1.11 -16.18 -9.87
C PRO A 32 1.08 -16.00 -8.34
N THR A 33 0.86 -17.11 -7.64
CA THR A 33 1.02 -17.16 -6.19
C THR A 33 2.50 -17.17 -5.88
N ARG A 34 2.92 -16.26 -5.00
CA ARG A 34 4.30 -16.14 -4.55
C ARG A 34 4.40 -16.72 -3.15
N LEU A 35 5.33 -17.65 -2.95
CA LEU A 35 5.75 -18.09 -1.63
C LEU A 35 6.44 -16.91 -0.92
N VAL A 36 5.92 -16.48 0.22
CA VAL A 36 6.51 -15.39 1.02
C VAL A 36 7.29 -15.92 2.21
N TYR A 37 6.83 -17.01 2.83
CA TYR A 37 7.49 -17.66 3.96
C TYR A 37 7.33 -19.17 3.90
N ARG A 38 8.34 -19.91 4.35
CA ARG A 38 8.31 -21.35 4.59
C ARG A 38 9.18 -21.63 5.80
N GLY A 39 8.62 -22.31 6.80
CA GLY A 39 9.31 -22.54 8.07
C GLY A 39 8.43 -23.26 9.09
N ALA A 40 8.66 -22.95 10.36
CA ALA A 40 7.95 -23.53 11.50
C ALA A 40 7.42 -22.44 12.43
N LEU A 41 6.55 -22.82 13.37
CA LEU A 41 6.18 -21.99 14.52
C LEU A 41 6.79 -22.58 15.79
N SER A 42 7.49 -21.78 16.60
CA SER A 42 8.02 -22.23 17.88
C SER A 42 6.96 -22.05 18.97
N LEU A 43 6.68 -23.10 19.73
CA LEU A 43 5.77 -23.05 20.86
C LEU A 43 6.36 -22.21 22.00
N PRO A 44 5.54 -21.49 22.78
CA PRO A 44 6.01 -20.89 24.01
C PRO A 44 6.40 -22.01 24.98
N ASP A 45 7.52 -21.84 25.67
CA ASP A 45 7.99 -22.72 26.74
C ASP A 45 8.34 -24.16 26.32
N SER A 46 8.44 -24.44 25.01
CA SER A 46 8.77 -25.77 24.49
C SER A 46 9.75 -25.68 23.32
N ASP A 47 10.70 -26.61 23.27
CA ASP A 47 11.61 -26.80 22.14
C ASP A 47 10.90 -27.45 20.91
N LEU A 48 9.61 -27.78 21.05
CA LEU A 48 8.80 -28.30 19.94
C LEU A 48 8.45 -27.18 18.96
N ALA A 49 8.58 -27.50 17.67
CA ALA A 49 8.22 -26.61 16.58
C ALA A 49 7.13 -27.23 15.70
N LEU A 50 6.13 -26.43 15.34
CA LEU A 50 5.09 -26.76 14.36
C LEU A 50 5.67 -26.54 12.96
N ASP A 51 6.16 -27.59 12.31
CA ASP A 51 6.85 -27.51 11.02
C ASP A 51 5.90 -27.61 9.82
N GLY A 52 6.46 -27.56 8.60
CA GLY A 52 5.70 -27.74 7.36
C GLY A 52 4.77 -26.59 6.99
N ILE A 53 4.97 -25.39 7.56
CA ILE A 53 4.10 -24.23 7.35
C ILE A 53 4.64 -23.38 6.20
N SER A 54 3.75 -22.97 5.31
CA SER A 54 4.08 -22.11 4.17
C SER A 54 3.03 -21.02 4.01
N PHE A 55 3.48 -19.79 3.75
CA PHE A 55 2.61 -18.66 3.45
C PHE A 55 2.79 -18.22 2.01
N THR A 56 1.66 -18.02 1.32
CA THR A 56 1.62 -17.61 -0.08
C THR A 56 0.74 -16.39 -0.24
N THR A 57 1.07 -15.53 -1.20
CA THR A 57 0.28 -14.33 -1.52
C THR A 57 0.13 -14.17 -3.02
N SER A 58 -0.81 -13.35 -3.46
CA SER A 58 -0.88 -12.92 -4.86
C SER A 58 0.23 -11.93 -5.15
N SER A 59 0.91 -12.05 -6.29
CA SER A 59 2.04 -11.17 -6.65
C SER A 59 1.69 -9.68 -6.64
N ALA A 60 0.43 -9.31 -6.89
CA ALA A 60 -0.04 -7.93 -6.84
C ALA A 60 -0.09 -7.35 -5.41
N SER A 61 -0.28 -8.18 -4.39
CA SER A 61 -0.46 -7.76 -2.99
C SER A 61 0.84 -7.45 -2.26
N LEU A 62 1.99 -7.81 -2.84
CA LEU A 62 3.29 -7.68 -2.18
C LEU A 62 3.73 -6.22 -2.03
N LEU A 63 3.40 -5.36 -2.99
CA LEU A 63 3.72 -3.93 -2.93
C LEU A 63 2.60 -3.11 -2.27
N SER A 64 1.39 -3.66 -2.13
CA SER A 64 0.26 -2.96 -1.51
C SER A 64 0.20 -3.15 0.00
N SER A 65 0.82 -4.22 0.53
CA SER A 65 0.73 -4.60 1.92
C SER A 65 2.12 -4.76 2.57
N PRO A 66 2.30 -4.28 3.81
CA PRO A 66 3.53 -4.51 4.56
C PRO A 66 3.66 -5.97 5.06
N LEU A 67 2.56 -6.71 5.18
CA LEU A 67 2.55 -8.05 5.76
C LEU A 67 3.35 -9.09 4.95
N PRO A 68 3.14 -9.25 3.63
CA PRO A 68 3.97 -10.12 2.80
C PRO A 68 5.48 -9.83 2.90
N LEU A 69 5.86 -8.56 2.97
CA LEU A 69 7.26 -8.13 3.08
C LEU A 69 7.84 -8.49 4.45
N ALA A 70 7.08 -8.28 5.52
CA ALA A 70 7.46 -8.70 6.86
C ALA A 70 7.70 -10.21 6.92
N LEU A 71 6.77 -11.01 6.38
CA LEU A 71 6.92 -12.47 6.30
C LEU A 71 8.13 -12.90 5.45
N GLU A 72 8.42 -12.19 4.36
CA GLU A 72 9.59 -12.46 3.53
C GLU A 72 10.91 -12.15 4.27
N SER A 73 10.94 -11.13 5.13
CA SER A 73 12.09 -10.83 5.99
C SER A 73 12.32 -11.90 7.07
N GLN A 74 11.27 -12.60 7.49
CA GLN A 74 11.32 -13.66 8.49
C GLN A 74 11.71 -15.04 7.93
N ARG A 75 12.09 -15.12 6.65
CA ARG A 75 12.59 -16.38 6.08
C ARG A 75 13.77 -16.92 6.87
N LYS A 76 13.81 -18.25 7.04
CA LYS A 76 14.84 -19.01 7.77
C LYS A 76 14.78 -18.85 9.30
N ARG A 77 13.81 -18.12 9.85
CA ARG A 77 13.54 -18.06 11.29
C ARG A 77 12.24 -18.81 11.59
N SER A 78 12.15 -19.42 12.78
CA SER A 78 10.87 -19.92 13.30
C SER A 78 10.08 -18.74 13.86
N LEU A 79 8.79 -18.68 13.57
CA LEU A 79 7.94 -17.60 14.10
C LEU A 79 7.42 -17.99 15.49
N PRO A 80 7.48 -17.10 16.49
CA PRO A 80 6.96 -17.40 17.81
C PRO A 80 5.44 -17.53 17.79
N LEU A 81 4.94 -18.69 18.24
CA LEU A 81 3.54 -18.90 18.55
C LEU A 81 3.23 -18.22 19.88
N ILE A 82 2.30 -17.26 19.89
CA ILE A 82 1.92 -16.55 21.11
C ILE A 82 0.78 -17.29 21.81
N GLY A 83 -0.21 -17.76 21.05
CA GLY A 83 -1.31 -18.55 21.59
C GLY A 83 -2.60 -18.44 20.79
N ALA A 84 -3.64 -19.11 21.25
CA ALA A 84 -4.98 -19.01 20.69
C ALA A 84 -5.69 -17.75 21.22
N VAL A 85 -6.42 -17.05 20.36
CA VAL A 85 -7.11 -15.79 20.68
C VAL A 85 -8.50 -15.80 20.03
N ASP A 86 -9.53 -15.34 20.75
CA ASP A 86 -10.85 -15.11 20.17
C ASP A 86 -10.82 -13.93 19.20
N ILE A 87 -11.21 -14.18 17.95
CA ILE A 87 -11.26 -13.18 16.88
C ILE A 87 -12.24 -12.05 17.21
N SER A 88 -13.30 -12.35 17.96
CA SER A 88 -14.30 -11.37 18.40
C SER A 88 -13.67 -10.27 19.26
N SER A 89 -12.67 -10.61 20.07
CA SER A 89 -11.94 -9.66 20.91
C SER A 89 -11.08 -8.66 20.11
N LEU A 90 -10.88 -8.91 18.81
CA LEU A 90 -10.03 -8.11 17.91
C LEU A 90 -10.83 -7.43 16.80
N LYS A 91 -12.17 -7.42 16.90
CA LYS A 91 -13.04 -6.75 15.94
C LYS A 91 -12.62 -5.29 15.73
N GLY A 92 -12.56 -4.87 14.46
CA GLY A 92 -12.12 -3.53 14.04
C GLY A 92 -10.60 -3.33 13.98
N ARG A 93 -9.80 -4.30 14.47
CA ARG A 93 -8.33 -4.23 14.42
C ARG A 93 -7.71 -5.15 13.38
N LEU A 94 -8.44 -6.14 12.90
CA LEU A 94 -7.92 -7.08 11.90
C LEU A 94 -8.01 -6.49 10.49
N ASP A 95 -6.87 -6.54 9.79
CA ASP A 95 -6.82 -6.19 8.38
C ASP A 95 -7.03 -7.45 7.51
N HIS A 96 -8.22 -7.60 6.95
CA HIS A 96 -8.57 -8.70 6.05
C HIS A 96 -8.24 -8.42 4.58
N GLU A 97 -7.80 -7.21 4.23
CA GLU A 97 -7.60 -6.80 2.82
C GLU A 97 -6.40 -7.51 2.19
N ASN A 98 -5.45 -7.95 3.01
CA ASN A 98 -4.19 -8.52 2.58
C ASN A 98 -4.21 -10.04 2.71
N ALA A 99 -4.88 -10.70 1.76
CA ALA A 99 -5.06 -12.14 1.75
C ALA A 99 -3.73 -12.90 1.55
N VAL A 100 -3.01 -13.13 2.64
CA VAL A 100 -1.93 -14.12 2.72
C VAL A 100 -2.57 -15.45 3.12
N ARG A 101 -2.40 -16.46 2.27
CA ARG A 101 -2.91 -17.82 2.49
C ARG A 101 -1.85 -18.66 3.18
N MET A 102 -2.29 -19.48 4.12
CA MET A 102 -1.45 -20.47 4.78
C MET A 102 -1.72 -21.86 4.21
N PHE A 103 -0.64 -22.62 4.05
CA PHE A 103 -0.65 -24.02 3.70
C PHE A 103 0.16 -24.81 4.72
N ILE A 104 -0.36 -25.95 5.14
CA ILE A 104 0.34 -26.91 6.01
C ILE A 104 0.65 -28.14 5.15
N HIS A 105 1.89 -28.59 5.18
CA HIS A 105 2.30 -29.77 4.45
C HIS A 105 1.57 -31.03 4.99
N PRO A 106 1.00 -31.92 4.15
CA PRO A 106 0.20 -33.07 4.61
C PRO A 106 0.94 -34.08 5.49
N GLN A 107 2.28 -34.07 5.45
CA GLN A 107 3.14 -34.90 6.30
C GLN A 107 3.40 -34.28 7.68
N ALA A 108 3.16 -32.98 7.87
CA ALA A 108 3.33 -32.30 9.15
C ALA A 108 2.11 -32.55 10.05
N LYS A 109 1.97 -33.80 10.52
CA LYS A 109 0.79 -34.28 11.28
C LYS A 109 0.56 -33.51 12.57
N LEU A 110 1.64 -33.13 13.25
CA LEU A 110 1.56 -32.36 14.49
C LEU A 110 0.99 -30.96 14.23
N SER A 111 1.49 -30.25 13.22
CA SER A 111 0.95 -28.97 12.79
C SER A 111 -0.52 -29.07 12.37
N MET A 112 -0.87 -30.07 11.56
CA MET A 112 -2.27 -30.31 11.16
C MET A 112 -3.18 -30.50 12.38
N SER A 113 -2.83 -31.42 13.28
CA SER A 113 -3.63 -31.72 14.47
C SER A 113 -3.77 -30.51 15.39
N PHE A 114 -2.71 -29.72 15.57
CA PHE A 114 -2.74 -28.48 16.34
C PHE A 114 -3.75 -27.47 15.77
N PHE A 115 -3.69 -27.19 14.46
CA PHE A 115 -4.59 -26.24 13.82
C PHE A 115 -6.02 -26.75 13.73
N GLU A 116 -6.23 -28.05 13.51
CA GLU A 116 -7.55 -28.68 13.55
C GLU A 116 -8.17 -28.56 14.95
N ALA A 117 -7.43 -28.91 16.00
CA ALA A 117 -7.91 -28.79 17.38
C ALA A 117 -8.19 -27.33 17.78
N THR A 118 -7.41 -26.38 17.29
CA THR A 118 -7.57 -24.97 17.67
C THR A 118 -8.65 -24.24 16.88
N LEU A 119 -8.76 -24.50 15.57
CA LEU A 119 -9.63 -23.75 14.66
C LEU A 119 -10.95 -24.46 14.34
N CYS A 120 -11.01 -25.79 14.45
CA CYS A 120 -12.19 -26.58 14.07
C CYS A 120 -13.00 -27.08 15.29
N THR A 121 -12.68 -26.64 16.51
CA THR A 121 -13.42 -27.02 17.72
C THR A 121 -14.78 -26.35 17.83
N THR A 122 -14.89 -25.10 17.41
CA THR A 122 -16.16 -24.36 17.45
C THR A 122 -16.81 -24.30 16.08
N LYS A 123 -18.16 -24.37 16.05
CA LYS A 123 -18.91 -24.22 14.80
C LYS A 123 -18.60 -22.86 14.17
N LEU A 124 -18.26 -22.86 12.89
CA LEU A 124 -18.01 -21.63 12.11
C LEU A 124 -19.20 -20.68 12.24
N ARG A 125 -18.94 -19.40 12.51
CA ARG A 125 -19.99 -18.38 12.55
C ARG A 125 -20.54 -18.15 11.13
N SER A 126 -21.85 -18.30 10.99
CA SER A 126 -22.56 -18.29 9.71
C SER A 126 -22.49 -16.94 8.96
N SER A 127 -22.27 -15.80 9.64
CA SER A 127 -22.35 -14.49 8.98
C SER A 127 -21.15 -14.19 8.08
N ASP A 128 -19.93 -14.47 8.53
CA ASP A 128 -18.70 -14.06 7.84
C ASP A 128 -17.92 -15.26 7.27
N GLY A 129 -18.32 -16.48 7.65
CA GLY A 129 -17.64 -17.72 7.27
C GLY A 129 -16.23 -17.83 7.85
N VAL A 130 -15.95 -17.17 8.98
CA VAL A 130 -14.64 -17.15 9.66
C VAL A 130 -14.72 -17.94 10.97
N THR A 131 -13.61 -18.55 11.38
CA THR A 131 -13.49 -19.24 12.68
C THR A 131 -13.68 -18.28 13.85
N GLU A 132 -14.14 -18.79 15.00
CA GLU A 132 -14.26 -17.97 16.21
C GLU A 132 -12.89 -17.75 16.86
N MET A 133 -12.09 -18.80 16.92
CA MET A 133 -10.72 -18.76 17.40
C MET A 133 -9.74 -18.50 16.26
N GLY A 134 -8.66 -17.82 16.58
CA GLY A 134 -7.49 -17.65 15.73
C GLY A 134 -6.21 -17.98 16.50
N VAL A 135 -5.12 -18.20 15.79
CA VAL A 135 -3.79 -18.45 16.35
C VAL A 135 -2.93 -17.21 16.12
N ARG A 136 -2.51 -16.58 17.20
CA ARG A 136 -1.66 -15.40 17.18
C ARG A 136 -0.18 -15.81 17.09
N ILE A 137 0.53 -15.20 16.15
CA ILE A 137 1.98 -15.38 15.95
C ILE A 137 2.66 -14.01 15.95
N GLY A 138 3.88 -13.95 16.50
CA GLY A 138 4.72 -12.76 16.47
C GLY A 138 5.55 -12.68 15.19
N LEU A 139 5.71 -11.47 14.64
CA LEU A 139 6.59 -11.21 13.49
C LEU A 139 7.90 -10.49 13.85
N GLY A 140 8.16 -10.29 15.14
CA GLY A 140 9.33 -9.57 15.64
C GLY A 140 10.13 -10.39 16.65
N ASP A 141 11.33 -9.92 16.94
CA ASP A 141 12.26 -10.58 17.86
C ASP A 141 11.90 -10.34 19.34
N SER A 142 10.86 -9.54 19.63
CA SER A 142 10.41 -9.27 21.00
C SER A 142 9.22 -10.15 21.38
N HIS A 143 9.34 -10.87 22.49
CA HIS A 143 8.27 -11.66 23.12
C HIS A 143 7.16 -10.80 23.75
N THR A 144 7.28 -9.46 23.71
CA THR A 144 6.22 -8.56 24.14
C THR A 144 5.08 -8.50 23.12
N VAL A 145 3.86 -8.30 23.59
CA VAL A 145 2.66 -8.03 22.77
C VAL A 145 2.97 -6.86 21.82
N ASN A 146 3.33 -7.17 20.57
CA ASN A 146 3.79 -6.17 19.62
C ASN A 146 2.63 -5.77 18.70
N ASP A 147 2.72 -4.53 18.22
CA ASP A 147 1.82 -3.95 17.23
C ASP A 147 1.97 -4.59 15.83
N SER A 148 2.87 -5.56 15.68
CA SER A 148 3.17 -6.26 14.42
C SER A 148 2.77 -7.74 14.43
N ASP A 149 2.02 -8.17 15.44
CA ASP A 149 1.54 -9.53 15.51
C ASP A 149 0.47 -9.80 14.45
N VAL A 150 0.38 -11.05 14.06
CA VAL A 150 -0.58 -11.49 13.04
C VAL A 150 -1.36 -12.69 13.54
N ILE A 151 -2.50 -12.92 12.93
CA ILE A 151 -3.41 -14.00 13.31
C ILE A 151 -3.65 -14.90 12.12
N ILE A 152 -3.46 -16.19 12.37
CA ILE A 152 -3.89 -17.27 11.51
C ILE A 152 -5.34 -17.59 11.87
N TYR A 153 -6.23 -17.58 10.90
CA TYR A 153 -7.64 -17.92 11.08
C TYR A 153 -8.14 -18.76 9.91
N GLY A 154 -9.22 -19.51 10.15
CA GLY A 154 -9.91 -20.27 9.11
C GLY A 154 -11.01 -19.45 8.46
N ARG A 155 -11.18 -19.60 7.15
CA ARG A 155 -12.30 -19.06 6.38
C ARG A 155 -12.86 -20.14 5.46
N LEU A 156 -14.19 -20.26 5.38
CA LEU A 156 -14.85 -21.21 4.50
C LEU A 156 -14.59 -20.86 3.03
N SER A 157 -14.22 -21.85 2.23
CA SER A 157 -13.99 -21.70 0.79
C SER A 157 -15.31 -21.77 0.02
N ASP A 158 -15.89 -20.63 -0.35
CA ASP A 158 -17.21 -20.53 -0.98
C ASP A 158 -18.37 -21.18 -0.19
N HIS A 159 -19.60 -20.74 -0.48
CA HIS A 159 -20.79 -21.07 0.31
C HIS A 159 -21.21 -22.56 0.30
N GLN A 160 -20.54 -23.41 -0.48
CA GLN A 160 -20.94 -24.82 -0.67
C GLN A 160 -19.89 -25.83 -0.22
N SER A 161 -18.64 -25.43 0.04
CA SER A 161 -17.62 -26.39 0.46
C SER A 161 -17.47 -26.39 1.98
N SER A 162 -17.35 -27.58 2.57
CA SER A 162 -16.98 -27.78 3.98
C SER A 162 -15.48 -27.58 4.22
N VAL A 163 -14.75 -27.02 3.25
CA VAL A 163 -13.29 -26.87 3.29
C VAL A 163 -12.94 -25.51 3.88
N ILE A 164 -12.22 -25.54 5.00
CA ILE A 164 -11.67 -24.34 5.63
C ILE A 164 -10.31 -24.05 4.99
N GLN A 165 -10.14 -22.83 4.49
CA GLN A 165 -8.86 -22.29 4.05
C GLN A 165 -8.26 -21.42 5.15
N LEU A 166 -6.94 -21.53 5.35
CA LEU A 166 -6.23 -20.78 6.36
C LEU A 166 -5.71 -19.46 5.78
N TYR A 167 -5.95 -18.36 6.49
CA TYR A 167 -5.55 -17.00 6.12
C TYR A 167 -4.78 -16.34 7.26
N LEU A 168 -3.93 -15.39 6.91
CA LEU A 168 -3.27 -14.49 7.85
C LEU A 168 -3.88 -13.09 7.75
N ALA A 169 -4.15 -12.47 8.91
CA ALA A 169 -4.49 -11.05 9.03
C ALA A 169 -3.51 -10.35 9.97
N GLN A 170 -3.18 -9.10 9.64
CA GLN A 170 -2.38 -8.27 10.52
C GLN A 170 -3.26 -7.65 11.62
N ILE A 171 -2.76 -7.66 12.86
CA ILE A 171 -3.41 -6.94 13.96
C ILE A 171 -2.93 -5.50 13.89
N LYS A 172 -3.84 -4.55 13.66
CA LYS A 172 -3.50 -3.13 13.73
C LYS A 172 -3.20 -2.73 15.19
N PRO A 173 -2.17 -1.89 15.41
CA PRO A 173 -1.95 -1.27 16.71
C PRO A 173 -3.24 -0.62 17.20
N LEU A 174 -3.51 -0.72 18.51
CA LEU A 174 -4.45 0.21 19.09
C LEU A 174 -3.89 1.61 18.81
N LEU A 175 -4.68 2.46 18.14
CA LEU A 175 -4.39 3.89 18.07
C LEU A 175 -4.33 4.36 19.52
N ARG A 176 -3.12 4.42 20.09
CA ARG A 176 -2.91 5.04 21.39
C ARG A 176 -3.49 6.44 21.24
N PRO A 177 -4.42 6.87 22.12
CA PRO A 177 -4.94 8.23 22.07
C PRO A 177 -3.73 9.13 22.01
N ALA A 178 -3.67 9.96 20.96
CA ALA A 178 -2.48 10.71 20.59
C ALA A 178 -1.81 11.19 21.87
N GLN A 179 -0.70 10.57 22.25
CA GLN A 179 0.10 11.12 23.32
C GLN A 179 0.42 12.51 22.81
N LYS A 180 -0.22 13.53 23.40
CA LYS A 180 0.05 14.95 23.12
C LYS A 180 1.54 14.98 22.90
N GLN A 181 1.98 15.30 21.68
CA GLN A 181 3.40 15.31 21.36
C GLN A 181 4.00 16.20 22.43
N ILE A 182 4.63 15.57 23.42
CA ILE A 182 5.37 16.29 24.43
C ILE A 182 6.43 16.92 23.55
N ASN A 183 6.32 18.22 23.33
CA ASN A 183 7.22 19.01 22.52
C ASN A 183 8.63 18.67 23.00
N ARG A 184 9.25 17.67 22.38
CA ARG A 184 10.59 17.27 22.72
C ARG A 184 11.42 18.44 22.20
N PRO A 185 12.16 19.15 23.07
CA PRO A 185 13.03 20.20 22.59
C PRO A 185 13.93 19.61 21.49
N PRO A 186 14.13 20.34 20.39
CA PRO A 186 14.96 19.88 19.30
C PRO A 186 16.32 19.49 19.86
N ARG A 187 16.81 18.32 19.45
CA ARG A 187 18.14 17.88 19.86
C ARG A 187 19.16 18.89 19.33
N PRO A 188 20.17 19.29 20.12
CA PRO A 188 21.18 20.28 19.71
C PRO A 188 21.89 19.95 18.39
N ASP A 189 21.95 18.66 18.03
CA ASP A 189 22.62 18.16 16.83
C ASP A 189 21.69 17.89 15.64
N ASP A 190 20.38 18.16 15.77
CA ASP A 190 19.45 17.99 14.65
C ASP A 190 19.66 19.18 13.70
N PRO A 191 20.16 18.98 12.46
CA PRO A 191 20.40 20.08 11.54
C PRO A 191 19.09 20.83 11.36
N THR A 192 19.06 22.07 11.86
CA THR A 192 17.89 22.95 11.77
C THR A 192 17.33 22.86 10.35
N PRO A 193 16.02 22.54 10.19
CA PRO A 193 15.42 22.38 8.88
C PRO A 193 15.69 23.66 8.10
N ARG A 194 16.52 23.55 7.06
CA ARG A 194 16.87 24.68 6.20
C ARG A 194 15.57 25.20 5.63
N LEU A 195 15.12 26.35 6.13
CA LEU A 195 13.96 27.06 5.61
C LEU A 195 14.14 27.15 4.09
N PRO A 196 13.20 26.62 3.28
CA PRO A 196 13.24 26.89 1.85
C PRO A 196 13.20 28.41 1.68
N PRO A 197 13.99 28.97 0.74
CA PRO A 197 14.02 30.41 0.52
C PRO A 197 12.58 30.92 0.34
N LEU A 198 12.17 31.82 1.24
CA LEU A 198 10.92 32.55 1.13
C LEU A 198 10.96 33.27 -0.22
N LEU A 199 10.28 32.70 -1.22
CA LEU A 199 9.99 33.37 -2.47
C LEU A 199 9.01 34.50 -2.13
N LEU A 200 9.57 35.70 -1.89
CA LEU A 200 8.81 36.94 -1.91
C LEU A 200 8.04 37.00 -3.24
N PRO A 201 6.70 37.12 -3.24
CA PRO A 201 5.99 37.42 -4.46
C PRO A 201 6.32 38.86 -4.87
N HIS A 202 6.97 39.01 -6.02
CA HIS A 202 7.03 40.28 -6.73
C HIS A 202 5.61 40.74 -7.06
N THR A 203 5.06 41.63 -6.23
CA THR A 203 3.85 42.39 -6.56
C THR A 203 4.22 43.50 -7.54
N LYS A 204 3.93 43.29 -8.82
CA LYS A 204 3.81 44.38 -9.79
C LYS A 204 2.33 44.70 -9.97
N GLY A 205 1.93 45.88 -9.50
CA GLY A 205 0.90 46.70 -10.13
C GLY A 205 -0.52 46.64 -9.53
N SER A 206 -0.82 47.59 -8.64
CA SER A 206 -2.01 48.44 -8.80
C SER A 206 -1.83 49.77 -8.04
N PRO A 207 -2.11 50.93 -8.66
CA PRO A 207 -2.02 52.22 -7.99
C PRO A 207 -3.38 52.59 -7.38
N GLY A 208 -3.33 53.14 -6.18
CA GLY A 208 -4.36 54.03 -5.66
C GLY A 208 -5.42 53.37 -4.78
N ARG A 209 -5.31 53.62 -3.47
CA ARG A 209 -6.29 54.42 -2.73
C ARG A 209 -5.86 54.59 -1.27
N ARG A 210 -5.73 55.87 -0.88
CA ARG A 210 -6.30 56.49 0.33
C ARG A 210 -6.31 55.56 1.55
N GLY A 211 -5.42 55.67 2.52
CA GLY A 211 -5.15 56.88 3.28
C GLY A 211 -5.85 56.76 4.64
N MET A 212 -5.10 56.72 5.73
CA MET A 212 -5.54 57.26 7.03
C MET A 212 -4.35 57.38 8.00
N LYS A 213 -4.01 58.65 8.23
CA LYS A 213 -3.45 59.30 9.43
C LYS A 213 -2.63 58.44 10.40
N ARG A 214 -1.31 58.65 10.39
CA ARG A 214 -0.51 58.66 11.63
C ARG A 214 -0.47 60.08 12.18
N VAL A 215 -0.85 60.19 13.45
CA VAL A 215 -0.78 61.41 14.27
C VAL A 215 0.67 61.69 14.64
N ARG A 216 0.97 62.99 14.68
CA ARG A 216 2.26 63.63 14.96
C ARG A 216 2.75 63.39 16.39
N SER A 217 4.05 63.34 16.52
CA SER A 217 4.85 63.94 17.59
C SER A 217 6.31 63.85 17.14
N ASP A 218 7.24 64.61 17.66
CA ASP A 218 7.32 66.06 17.70
C ASP A 218 8.79 66.38 17.37
N SER A 219 9.01 67.65 17.12
CA SER A 219 10.17 68.28 16.53
C SER A 219 11.48 68.29 17.35
N SER A 220 12.51 68.77 16.65
CA SER A 220 13.84 69.25 17.07
C SER A 220 14.97 68.22 17.14
N ALA A 221 16.22 68.47 16.75
CA ALA A 221 16.92 69.36 15.81
C ALA A 221 18.40 69.25 16.20
N MET A 222 19.28 69.18 15.20
CA MET A 222 20.72 69.47 15.23
C MET A 222 21.63 68.54 16.04
N HIS A 223 22.57 67.86 15.38
CA HIS A 223 23.93 68.40 15.23
C HIS A 223 24.74 67.58 14.22
N GLU A 224 25.51 68.33 13.44
CA GLU A 224 26.49 67.96 12.44
C GLU A 224 27.75 67.35 13.09
N LYS A 225 28.29 66.27 12.53
CA LYS A 225 29.74 66.06 12.36
C LYS A 225 30.07 64.79 11.58
N GLU A 226 30.73 65.07 10.46
CA GLU A 226 31.69 64.30 9.70
C GLU A 226 32.58 63.35 10.53
N VAL A 227 32.88 62.15 10.00
CA VAL A 227 34.24 61.58 9.83
C VAL A 227 34.12 60.19 9.19
N ALA A 228 34.86 60.03 8.09
CA ALA A 228 35.05 58.81 7.35
C ALA A 228 35.67 57.66 8.17
N ARG A 229 35.24 56.41 7.92
CA ARG A 229 36.15 55.25 8.02
C ARG A 229 35.72 54.07 7.16
N LYS A 230 36.67 53.69 6.30
CA LYS A 230 36.76 52.51 5.45
C LYS A 230 36.54 51.20 6.23
N LYS A 231 35.94 50.19 5.59
CA LYS A 231 36.29 48.75 5.65
C LYS A 231 35.43 47.99 4.61
N ALA A 232 36.05 47.53 3.53
CA ALA A 232 36.61 46.18 3.34
C ALA A 232 35.52 45.16 2.98
N LYS A 233 35.36 44.84 1.68
CA LYS A 233 35.95 43.67 0.99
C LYS A 233 35.40 42.33 1.53
N GLY A 234 34.56 41.70 0.70
CA GLY A 234 34.07 40.33 0.89
C GLY A 234 33.27 39.84 -0.32
N ARG A 235 33.80 40.04 -1.52
CA ARG A 235 33.27 39.49 -2.78
C ARG A 235 33.80 38.06 -2.89
N VAL A 236 32.99 37.08 -2.50
CA VAL A 236 33.25 35.68 -2.83
C VAL A 236 32.84 35.49 -4.28
N VAL A 237 33.87 35.39 -5.12
CA VAL A 237 33.83 34.82 -6.46
C VAL A 237 33.44 33.35 -6.27
N LEU A 238 32.28 32.95 -6.79
CA LEU A 238 31.99 31.54 -7.02
C LEU A 238 32.21 31.31 -8.50
N ASP A 239 33.25 30.52 -8.77
CA ASP A 239 33.74 30.16 -10.08
C ASP A 239 32.69 29.47 -10.94
N ASP A 240 32.95 29.59 -12.23
CA ASP A 240 32.17 29.18 -13.39
C ASP A 240 31.65 27.74 -13.32
N ILE A 241 30.32 27.60 -13.38
CA ILE A 241 29.68 26.35 -13.81
C ILE A 241 29.45 26.49 -15.32
N PRO A 242 30.16 25.73 -16.18
CA PRO A 242 29.93 25.77 -17.61
C PRO A 242 28.53 25.24 -17.94
N LYS A 243 27.72 26.09 -18.58
CA LYS A 243 26.46 25.69 -19.21
C LYS A 243 26.78 24.79 -20.41
N LEU A 244 26.48 23.50 -20.29
CA LEU A 244 26.48 22.57 -21.42
C LEU A 244 25.19 22.77 -22.22
N ASP A 245 25.26 23.58 -23.27
CA ASP A 245 24.26 23.64 -24.33
C ASP A 245 24.34 22.36 -25.17
N ILE A 246 23.56 21.34 -24.82
CA ILE A 246 23.39 20.14 -25.63
C ILE A 246 22.35 20.45 -26.73
N LYS A 247 22.82 21.07 -27.81
CA LYS A 247 22.08 21.19 -29.07
C LYS A 247 22.64 20.18 -30.08
N GLY A 248 22.32 18.91 -29.87
CA GLY A 248 22.70 17.82 -30.77
C GLY A 248 21.75 17.72 -31.97
N LYS A 249 22.13 18.30 -33.11
CA LYS A 249 21.62 17.91 -34.43
C LYS A 249 22.47 16.75 -34.93
N SER A 250 21.98 15.52 -34.80
CA SER A 250 22.65 14.33 -35.31
C SER A 250 22.46 14.24 -36.83
N LYS A 251 23.54 14.49 -37.56
CA LYS A 251 23.66 14.25 -39.01
C LYS A 251 23.99 12.77 -39.21
N ALA A 252 23.20 12.07 -40.01
CA ALA A 252 23.38 10.65 -40.31
C ALA A 252 24.73 10.37 -41.00
N ILE A 253 25.45 9.36 -40.52
CA ILE A 253 26.62 8.77 -41.18
C ILE A 253 26.15 7.44 -41.80
N PRO A 254 26.37 7.20 -43.11
CA PRO A 254 26.00 5.93 -43.73
C PRO A 254 27.16 4.92 -43.64
N GLY A 255 26.81 3.70 -43.25
CA GLY A 255 27.59 2.50 -43.58
C GLY A 255 28.59 2.05 -42.51
N THR A 256 28.29 0.93 -41.87
CA THR A 256 29.04 -0.35 -42.01
C THR A 256 28.65 -1.34 -40.89
N GLY A 257 28.41 -2.61 -41.24
CA GLY A 257 28.50 -3.75 -40.31
C GLY A 257 27.22 -4.18 -39.58
N VAL A 258 26.18 -4.56 -40.31
CA VAL A 258 24.98 -5.21 -39.73
C VAL A 258 25.30 -6.67 -39.37
N PHE A 259 25.32 -6.99 -38.06
CA PHE A 259 25.25 -8.36 -37.55
C PHE A 259 23.78 -8.81 -37.54
N LYS A 260 23.40 -9.72 -38.45
CA LYS A 260 22.04 -10.26 -38.54
C LYS A 260 21.81 -11.34 -37.48
N VAL A 261 21.12 -10.97 -36.41
CA VAL A 261 20.47 -11.93 -35.50
C VAL A 261 19.12 -12.33 -36.11
N PRO A 262 18.82 -13.63 -36.26
CA PRO A 262 17.53 -14.09 -36.78
C PRO A 262 16.35 -13.59 -35.91
N GLU A 263 15.39 -12.91 -36.54
CA GLU A 263 14.17 -12.44 -35.91
C GLU A 263 13.30 -13.63 -35.47
N GLY A 264 13.12 -13.77 -34.16
CA GLY A 264 12.06 -14.60 -33.58
C GLY A 264 10.68 -13.99 -33.84
N PRO A 265 9.61 -14.80 -33.85
CA PRO A 265 8.28 -14.37 -34.28
C PRO A 265 7.77 -13.18 -33.46
N ALA A 266 7.57 -12.05 -34.14
CA ALA A 266 6.99 -10.84 -33.60
C ALA A 266 5.52 -11.07 -33.25
N VAL A 267 5.24 -11.39 -31.99
CA VAL A 267 3.89 -11.28 -31.41
C VAL A 267 3.59 -9.78 -31.28
N ARG A 268 2.93 -9.21 -32.29
CA ARG A 268 2.40 -7.84 -32.26
C ARG A 268 1.16 -7.80 -31.34
N LEU A 269 1.38 -7.65 -30.04
CA LEU A 269 0.38 -7.09 -29.13
C LEU A 269 0.38 -5.57 -29.37
N SER A 270 -0.44 -5.11 -30.31
CA SER A 270 -0.76 -3.70 -30.44
C SER A 270 -1.69 -3.32 -29.29
N ASP A 271 -1.13 -3.00 -28.13
CA ASP A 271 -1.89 -2.39 -27.05
C ASP A 271 -2.44 -1.04 -27.58
N PRO A 272 -3.77 -0.81 -27.54
CA PRO A 272 -4.33 0.45 -27.96
C PRO A 272 -3.77 1.59 -27.09
N PRO A 273 -3.64 2.82 -27.63
CA PRO A 273 -3.15 3.95 -26.87
C PRO A 273 -3.94 4.15 -25.58
N LEU A 274 -3.26 3.96 -24.43
CA LEU A 274 -3.81 4.05 -23.07
C LEU A 274 -4.51 5.40 -22.79
N GLU A 275 -4.23 6.44 -23.57
CA GLU A 275 -4.92 7.74 -23.47
C GLU A 275 -6.41 7.70 -23.84
N SER A 276 -6.86 6.68 -24.60
CA SER A 276 -8.24 6.61 -25.09
C SER A 276 -9.28 6.37 -23.98
N VAL A 277 -8.92 5.68 -22.90
CA VAL A 277 -9.86 5.27 -21.83
C VAL A 277 -9.94 6.31 -20.70
N GLU A 278 -8.90 7.12 -20.51
CA GLU A 278 -8.86 8.09 -19.39
C GLU A 278 -9.84 9.25 -19.58
N ARG A 279 -9.97 9.77 -20.81
CA ARG A 279 -10.89 10.88 -21.13
C ARG A 279 -12.37 10.55 -20.85
N PRO A 280 -12.95 9.43 -21.34
CA PRO A 280 -14.35 9.10 -21.07
C PRO A 280 -14.60 8.84 -19.58
N ASN A 281 -13.65 8.21 -18.87
CA ASN A 281 -13.77 8.00 -17.44
C ASN A 281 -13.81 9.32 -16.64
N LYS A 282 -12.97 10.30 -17.00
CA LYS A 282 -12.99 11.63 -16.36
C LYS A 282 -14.30 12.37 -16.59
N GLU A 283 -14.88 12.24 -17.78
CA GLU A 283 -16.16 12.86 -18.11
C GLU A 283 -17.32 12.16 -17.37
N LEU A 284 -17.27 10.83 -17.23
CA LEU A 284 -18.22 10.07 -16.40
C LEU A 284 -18.22 10.57 -14.96
N VAL A 285 -17.04 10.69 -14.32
CA VAL A 285 -16.91 11.21 -12.94
C VAL A 285 -17.49 12.62 -12.83
N ARG A 286 -17.21 13.50 -13.80
CA ARG A 286 -17.73 14.87 -13.83
C ARG A 286 -19.25 14.89 -13.94
N ASN A 287 -19.85 14.05 -14.78
CA ASN A 287 -21.29 13.99 -14.97
C ASN A 287 -22.02 13.42 -13.75
N VAL A 288 -21.49 12.35 -13.14
CA VAL A 288 -22.05 11.79 -11.90
C VAL A 288 -21.98 12.78 -10.75
N THR A 289 -20.85 13.52 -10.62
CA THR A 289 -20.70 14.59 -9.61
C THR A 289 -21.75 15.68 -9.76
N ARG A 290 -21.97 16.19 -10.98
CA ARG A 290 -23.00 17.20 -11.24
C ARG A 290 -24.41 16.70 -10.91
N LYS A 291 -24.72 15.44 -11.23
CA LYS A 291 -26.01 14.82 -10.90
C LYS A 291 -26.22 14.68 -9.39
N SER A 292 -25.18 14.25 -8.67
CA SER A 292 -25.22 14.11 -7.20
C SER A 292 -25.43 15.46 -6.50
N LEU A 293 -24.70 16.51 -6.90
CA LEU A 293 -24.91 17.86 -6.37
C LEU A 293 -26.31 18.41 -6.67
N ALA A 294 -26.80 18.20 -7.89
CA ALA A 294 -28.15 18.62 -8.28
C ALA A 294 -29.23 17.94 -7.45
N SER A 295 -29.07 16.66 -7.10
CA SER A 295 -30.02 15.93 -6.23
C SER A 295 -30.12 16.50 -4.81
N ARG A 296 -29.12 17.29 -4.39
CA ARG A 296 -29.09 17.98 -3.09
C ARG A 296 -29.43 19.46 -3.16
N GLY A 297 -29.96 19.93 -4.30
CA GLY A 297 -30.30 21.33 -4.49
C GLY A 297 -29.10 22.26 -4.77
N VAL A 298 -27.88 21.72 -4.83
CA VAL A 298 -26.68 22.49 -5.19
C VAL A 298 -26.58 22.59 -6.71
N THR A 299 -27.26 23.59 -7.27
CA THR A 299 -27.24 23.87 -8.71
C THR A 299 -26.04 24.75 -9.09
N LYS A 300 -25.80 24.93 -10.40
CA LYS A 300 -24.73 25.83 -10.92
C LYS A 300 -24.86 27.29 -10.47
N ALA A 301 -26.04 27.72 -10.01
CA ALA A 301 -26.27 29.06 -9.51
C ALA A 301 -25.81 29.24 -8.05
N HIS A 302 -25.51 28.15 -7.34
CA HIS A 302 -25.05 28.19 -5.96
C HIS A 302 -23.61 28.77 -5.91
N PRO A 303 -23.30 29.72 -5.01
CA PRO A 303 -21.98 30.36 -4.94
C PRO A 303 -20.85 29.37 -4.68
N GLU A 304 -21.13 28.27 -3.97
CA GLU A 304 -20.15 27.23 -3.63
C GLU A 304 -20.09 26.08 -4.64
N PHE A 305 -20.89 26.12 -5.71
CA PHE A 305 -21.00 25.00 -6.66
C PHE A 305 -19.66 24.59 -7.26
N GLU A 306 -18.88 25.56 -7.76
CA GLU A 306 -17.58 25.31 -8.40
C GLU A 306 -16.55 24.73 -7.41
N GLU A 307 -16.58 25.19 -6.16
CA GLU A 307 -15.67 24.74 -5.10
C GLU A 307 -16.00 23.30 -4.66
N LEU A 308 -17.27 23.03 -4.35
CA LEU A 308 -17.76 21.70 -3.98
C LEU A 308 -17.54 20.70 -5.11
N GLN A 309 -17.91 21.06 -6.34
CA GLN A 309 -17.68 20.22 -7.52
C GLN A 309 -16.18 19.93 -7.70
N GLY A 310 -15.32 20.94 -7.49
CA GLY A 310 -13.87 20.82 -7.58
C GLY A 310 -13.26 19.85 -6.57
N TRP A 311 -13.70 19.90 -5.31
CA TRP A 311 -13.22 19.00 -4.25
C TRP A 311 -13.69 17.56 -4.47
N ILE A 312 -14.99 17.37 -4.75
CA ILE A 312 -15.56 16.04 -5.00
C ILE A 312 -14.93 15.39 -6.24
N TYR A 313 -14.76 16.15 -7.31
CA TYR A 313 -14.13 15.67 -8.55
C TYR A 313 -12.69 15.20 -8.31
N ARG A 314 -11.85 16.03 -7.65
CA ARG A 314 -10.45 15.66 -7.36
C ARG A 314 -10.34 14.48 -6.40
N GLY A 315 -11.17 14.43 -5.36
CA GLY A 315 -11.23 13.30 -4.42
C GLY A 315 -11.58 11.99 -5.12
N THR A 316 -12.61 12.01 -5.95
CA THR A 316 -13.04 10.84 -6.72
C THR A 316 -11.97 10.38 -7.73
N LEU A 317 -11.32 11.31 -8.43
CA LEU A 317 -10.19 10.96 -9.32
C LEU A 317 -9.03 10.32 -8.54
N PHE A 318 -8.73 10.81 -7.35
CA PHE A 318 -7.66 10.25 -6.50
C PHE A 318 -8.00 8.82 -6.03
N ALA A 319 -9.26 8.55 -5.72
CA ALA A 319 -9.74 7.20 -5.38
C ALA A 319 -9.55 6.22 -6.55
N PHE A 320 -9.82 6.66 -7.78
CA PHE A 320 -9.70 5.84 -8.99
C PHE A 320 -8.33 5.93 -9.71
N ARG A 321 -7.31 6.56 -9.10
CA ARG A 321 -6.02 6.86 -9.75
C ARG A 321 -5.35 5.67 -10.45
N ALA A 322 -5.50 4.46 -9.91
CA ALA A 322 -4.94 3.24 -10.49
C ALA A 322 -5.81 2.65 -11.60
N LYS A 323 -7.14 2.79 -11.53
CA LYS A 323 -8.08 2.16 -12.46
C LYS A 323 -8.39 3.04 -13.68
N ILE A 324 -8.36 4.37 -13.51
CA ILE A 324 -8.88 5.32 -14.51
C ILE A 324 -8.15 5.27 -15.86
N LYS A 325 -6.89 4.85 -15.87
CA LYS A 325 -6.05 4.70 -17.06
C LYS A 325 -6.05 3.28 -17.64
N LEU A 326 -6.50 2.30 -16.86
CA LEU A 326 -6.37 0.88 -17.20
C LEU A 326 -7.66 0.30 -17.76
N LYS A 327 -8.82 0.72 -17.25
CA LYS A 327 -10.11 0.12 -17.63
C LYS A 327 -11.26 1.15 -17.61
N PRO A 328 -12.31 0.95 -18.42
CA PRO A 328 -13.53 1.74 -18.29
C PRO A 328 -14.13 1.55 -16.89
N LEU A 329 -14.56 2.65 -16.26
CA LEU A 329 -15.17 2.63 -14.94
C LEU A 329 -16.68 2.36 -15.05
N ALA A 330 -17.20 1.51 -14.17
CA ALA A 330 -18.64 1.29 -14.05
C ALA A 330 -19.30 2.52 -13.39
N PRO A 331 -20.46 2.99 -13.89
CA PRO A 331 -21.13 4.18 -13.37
C PRO A 331 -21.55 4.01 -11.90
N ASP A 332 -21.91 2.80 -11.49
CA ASP A 332 -22.37 2.50 -10.13
C ASP A 332 -21.22 2.62 -9.11
N GLU A 333 -20.02 2.12 -9.45
CA GLU A 333 -18.82 2.27 -8.61
C GLU A 333 -18.47 3.74 -8.41
N VAL A 334 -18.58 4.55 -9.47
CA VAL A 334 -18.32 5.99 -9.42
C VAL A 334 -19.38 6.69 -8.58
N GLY A 335 -20.65 6.31 -8.73
CA GLY A 335 -21.78 6.84 -7.96
C GLY A 335 -21.58 6.74 -6.45
N ILE A 336 -21.20 5.55 -5.96
CA ILE A 336 -20.97 5.30 -4.53
C ILE A 336 -19.88 6.21 -3.95
N ILE A 337 -18.76 6.37 -4.67
CA ILE A 337 -17.65 7.21 -4.20
C ILE A 337 -18.01 8.69 -4.24
N VAL A 338 -18.68 9.13 -5.31
CA VAL A 338 -19.17 10.51 -5.43
C VAL A 338 -20.14 10.81 -4.30
N GLU A 339 -21.12 9.94 -4.04
CA GLU A 339 -22.12 10.13 -2.98
C GLU A 339 -21.47 10.28 -1.60
N ARG A 340 -20.50 9.42 -1.26
CA ARG A 340 -19.72 9.54 -0.02
C ARG A 340 -18.94 10.85 0.06
N HIS A 341 -18.39 11.33 -1.07
CA HIS A 341 -17.73 12.63 -1.10
C HIS A 341 -18.73 13.77 -0.92
N THR A 342 -19.89 13.70 -1.58
CA THR A 342 -20.93 14.72 -1.48
C THR A 342 -21.46 14.82 -0.04
N SER A 343 -21.67 13.70 0.66
CA SER A 343 -22.13 13.71 2.07
C SER A 343 -21.15 14.38 3.02
N MET A 344 -19.85 14.42 2.71
CA MET A 344 -18.87 15.10 3.57
C MET A 344 -18.92 16.63 3.47
N TYR A 345 -19.48 17.20 2.40
CA TYR A 345 -19.42 18.64 2.14
C TYR A 345 -20.78 19.33 2.00
N ALA A 346 -21.85 18.59 1.71
CA ALA A 346 -23.14 19.16 1.33
C ALA A 346 -24.32 18.48 2.04
N ASP A 347 -24.11 17.98 3.27
CA ASP A 347 -25.16 17.50 4.18
C ASP A 347 -25.79 18.66 4.97
#